data_AF-E9KL71-F1
#
_entry.id   AF-E9KL71-F1
#
_cell.length_a   1.000
_cell.length_b   1.000
_cell.length_c   1.000
_cell.angle_alpha   90.00
_cell.angle_beta   90.00
_cell.angle_gamma   90.00
#
_symmetry.space_group_name_H-M   'P 1'
#
loop_
_entity.id
_entity.type
_entity.pdbx_description
1 polymer ?
#
loop_
_entity_poly.entity_id
_entity_poly.type
_entity_poly.pdbx_seq_one_letter_code
_entity_poly.pdbx_strand_id
1 'polypeptide(L)'
;ILLCVPSPYFKKNYINRDQWLEYWQEATRYPHITQVDVRAIRPNKKRPESDAITSAAAEVGKYATKPSNYVCKAPNGQYFAVQSVVRELAEGITRKRLIAFGGLMKEYKEKLNQQDAESDSVDLIQTAE
;
A
#
# COMPACT_ATOMS: atom_id res chain seq x y z
N ILE A 1 -1.79 2.67 -2.78
CA ILE A 1 -0.58 2.44 -3.63
C ILE A 1 0.35 3.62 -3.43
N LEU A 2 1.65 3.39 -3.27
CA LEU A 2 2.68 4.43 -3.30
C LEU A 2 3.56 4.26 -4.53
N LEU A 3 3.86 5.36 -5.20
CA LEU A 3 4.73 5.39 -6.36
C LEU A 3 5.93 6.26 -6.06
N CYS A 4 7.12 5.66 -6.01
CA CYS A 4 8.37 6.39 -5.95
C CYS A 4 8.78 6.75 -7.38
N VAL A 5 8.86 8.04 -7.67
CA VAL A 5 9.09 8.58 -9.01
C VAL A 5 10.40 9.38 -9.04
N PRO A 6 11.11 9.41 -10.18
CA PRO A 6 12.32 10.21 -10.30
C PRO A 6 11.97 11.71 -10.20
N SER A 7 12.91 12.52 -9.70
CA SER A 7 12.75 13.97 -9.55
C SER A 7 12.11 14.72 -10.75
N PRO A 8 12.48 14.44 -12.02
CA PRO A 8 11.87 15.12 -13.17
C PRO A 8 10.44 14.66 -13.52
N TYR A 9 9.87 13.65 -12.87
CA TYR A 9 8.58 13.05 -13.25
C TYR A 9 7.43 14.07 -13.35
N PHE A 10 7.33 14.99 -12.40
CA PHE A 10 6.27 16.01 -12.41
C PHE A 10 6.45 17.07 -13.52
N LYS A 11 7.57 17.06 -14.24
CA LYS A 11 7.85 17.93 -15.39
C LYS A 11 7.89 17.17 -16.71
N LYS A 12 8.35 15.92 -16.69
CA LYS A 12 8.54 15.05 -17.86
C LYS A 12 7.86 13.71 -17.59
N ASN A 13 7.04 13.25 -18.54
CA ASN A 13 6.34 11.97 -18.46
C ASN A 13 5.32 11.87 -17.29
N TYR A 14 4.78 13.02 -16.85
CA TYR A 14 3.73 13.04 -15.82
C TYR A 14 2.45 12.40 -16.36
N ILE A 15 1.95 11.38 -15.67
CA ILE A 15 0.64 10.78 -15.97
C ILE A 15 -0.40 11.59 -15.23
N ASN A 16 -1.28 12.26 -15.98
CA ASN A 16 -2.33 13.07 -15.39
C ASN A 16 -3.47 12.19 -14.84
N ARG A 17 -4.39 12.80 -14.10
CA ARG A 17 -5.49 12.12 -13.42
C ARG A 17 -6.41 11.36 -14.39
N ASP A 18 -6.66 11.87 -15.58
CA ASP A 18 -7.59 11.23 -16.54
C ASP A 18 -6.95 10.02 -17.21
N GLN A 19 -5.64 10.09 -17.52
CA GLN A 19 -4.87 8.91 -17.95
C GLN A 19 -4.83 7.83 -16.85
N TRP A 20 -4.67 8.25 -15.59
CA TRP A 20 -4.76 7.31 -14.46
C TRP A 20 -6.13 6.63 -14.37
N LEU A 21 -7.20 7.36 -14.65
CA LEU A 21 -8.56 6.81 -14.64
C LEU A 21 -8.71 5.75 -15.74
N GLU A 22 -8.24 6.03 -16.96
CA GLU A 22 -8.24 5.10 -18.08
C GLU A 22 -7.49 3.80 -17.75
N TYR A 23 -6.24 3.92 -17.29
CA TYR A 23 -5.45 2.75 -16.88
C TYR A 23 -6.11 1.95 -15.75
N TRP A 24 -6.77 2.63 -14.82
CA TRP A 24 -7.46 1.97 -13.72
C TRP A 24 -8.71 1.22 -14.19
N GLN A 25 -9.49 1.79 -15.12
CA GLN A 25 -10.62 1.12 -15.75
C GLN A 25 -10.17 -0.15 -16.49
N GLU A 26 -9.08 -0.06 -17.25
CA GLU A 26 -8.51 -1.21 -17.97
C GLU A 26 -8.04 -2.31 -17.01
N ALA A 27 -7.24 -1.95 -16.00
CA ALA A 27 -6.69 -2.90 -15.03
C ALA A 27 -7.79 -3.60 -14.21
N THR A 28 -8.85 -2.89 -13.86
CA THR A 28 -9.98 -3.44 -13.10
C THR A 28 -11.04 -4.11 -13.99
N ARG A 29 -10.93 -3.96 -15.32
CA ARG A 29 -11.94 -4.36 -16.31
C ARG A 29 -13.33 -3.79 -15.98
N TYR A 30 -13.37 -2.61 -15.39
CA TYR A 30 -14.60 -1.95 -14.97
C TYR A 30 -14.67 -0.53 -15.57
N PRO A 31 -15.20 -0.38 -16.80
CA PRO A 31 -15.19 0.88 -17.54
C PRO A 31 -16.09 1.97 -16.92
N HIS A 32 -16.96 1.62 -15.97
CA HIS A 32 -17.89 2.56 -15.34
C HIS A 32 -17.29 3.33 -14.16
N ILE A 33 -16.03 3.09 -13.77
CA ILE A 33 -15.35 3.89 -12.74
C ILE A 33 -15.21 5.32 -13.26
N THR A 34 -15.68 6.31 -12.50
CA THR A 34 -15.66 7.73 -12.94
C THR A 34 -14.61 8.57 -12.22
N GLN A 35 -13.96 8.01 -11.19
CA GLN A 35 -13.06 8.76 -10.31
C GLN A 35 -11.83 7.96 -9.90
N VAL A 36 -10.70 8.67 -9.86
CA VAL A 36 -9.46 8.24 -9.23
C VAL A 36 -8.90 9.43 -8.43
N ASP A 37 -8.31 9.15 -7.26
CA ASP A 37 -7.63 10.15 -6.44
C ASP A 37 -6.12 9.88 -6.49
N VAL A 38 -5.38 10.79 -7.13
CA VAL A 38 -3.93 10.71 -7.28
C VAL A 38 -3.33 12.03 -6.81
N ARG A 39 -2.45 11.97 -5.81
CA ARG A 39 -1.84 13.16 -5.20
C ARG A 39 -0.35 12.98 -5.00
N ALA A 40 0.40 14.05 -5.24
CA ALA A 40 1.78 14.13 -4.81
C ALA A 40 1.83 14.26 -3.28
N ILE A 41 2.70 13.49 -2.64
CA ILE A 41 2.95 13.60 -1.21
C ILE A 41 3.67 14.93 -0.95
N ARG A 42 3.15 15.70 0.01
CA ARG A 42 3.72 16.99 0.41
C ARG A 42 3.83 17.05 1.93
N PRO A 43 4.86 17.72 2.48
CA PRO A 43 4.98 17.93 3.92
C PRO A 43 3.74 18.60 4.51
N ASN A 44 3.27 18.05 5.63
CA ASN A 44 2.16 18.64 6.35
C ASN A 44 2.67 19.78 7.24
N LYS A 45 2.39 21.02 6.84
CA LYS A 45 2.80 22.22 7.58
C LYS A 45 2.29 22.26 9.04
N LYS A 46 1.25 21.49 9.38
CA LYS A 46 0.66 21.42 10.73
C LYS A 46 1.27 20.32 11.62
N ARG A 47 2.13 19.46 11.07
CA ARG A 47 2.83 18.38 11.79
C ARG A 47 4.30 18.35 11.38
N PRO A 48 5.08 19.39 11.75
CA PRO A 48 6.49 19.49 11.37
C PRO A 48 7.36 18.33 11.89
N GLU A 49 6.93 17.65 12.94
CA GLU A 49 7.58 16.48 13.53
C GLU A 49 7.42 15.18 12.73
N SER A 50 6.47 15.14 11.79
CA SER A 50 6.24 13.96 10.94
C SER A 50 6.73 14.24 9.53
N ASP A 51 7.71 13.47 9.06
CA ASP A 51 8.12 13.51 7.67
C ASP A 51 6.94 13.12 6.75
N ALA A 52 6.78 13.87 5.65
CA ALA A 52 5.71 13.71 4.68
C ALA A 52 5.62 12.28 4.15
N ILE A 53 6.79 11.68 3.93
CA ILE A 53 6.95 10.34 3.39
C ILE A 53 6.50 9.32 4.43
N THR A 54 6.97 9.43 5.68
CA THR A 54 6.56 8.56 6.78
C THR A 54 5.06 8.61 7.01
N SER A 55 4.47 9.81 7.01
CA SER A 55 3.01 9.99 7.11
C SER A 55 2.25 9.30 5.98
N ALA A 56 2.71 9.43 4.74
CA ALA A 56 2.08 8.81 3.58
C ALA A 56 2.24 7.28 3.57
N ALA A 57 3.41 6.78 3.97
CA ALA A 57 3.68 5.35 4.16
C ALA A 57 2.75 4.75 5.21
N ALA A 58 2.63 5.41 6.37
CA ALA A 58 1.74 4.98 7.43
C ALA A 58 0.26 4.97 6.97
N GLU A 59 -0.18 6.02 6.26
CA GLU A 59 -1.55 6.09 5.75
C GLU A 59 -1.85 4.98 4.73
N VAL A 60 -0.95 4.74 3.77
CA VAL A 60 -1.14 3.64 2.80
C VAL A 60 -1.10 2.27 3.49
N GLY A 61 -0.23 2.10 4.49
CA GLY A 61 -0.15 0.89 5.30
C GLY A 61 -1.45 0.56 6.04
N LYS A 62 -2.20 1.55 6.54
CA LYS A 62 -3.49 1.34 7.24
C LYS A 62 -4.50 0.59 6.38
N TYR A 63 -4.55 0.86 5.09
CA TYR A 63 -5.55 0.25 4.21
C TYR A 63 -5.27 -1.22 3.93
N ALA A 64 -4.00 -1.65 3.99
CA ALA A 64 -3.65 -3.06 3.80
C ALA A 64 -4.13 -3.95 4.94
N THR A 65 -4.29 -3.40 6.15
CA THR A 65 -4.55 -4.17 7.37
C THR A 65 -5.89 -3.85 8.03
N LYS A 66 -6.77 -3.06 7.38
CA LYS A 66 -7.96 -2.49 8.01
C LYS A 66 -8.88 -3.58 8.59
N PRO A 67 -8.91 -3.79 9.92
CA PRO A 67 -9.60 -4.94 10.50
C PRO A 67 -11.11 -4.91 10.30
N SER A 68 -11.69 -3.71 10.13
CA SER A 68 -13.14 -3.54 9.89
C SER A 68 -13.65 -4.25 8.63
N ASN A 69 -12.77 -4.70 7.73
CA ASN A 69 -13.16 -5.43 6.54
C ASN A 69 -13.51 -6.90 6.83
N TYR A 70 -13.04 -7.46 7.94
CA TYR A 70 -13.25 -8.87 8.31
C TYR A 70 -13.52 -9.09 9.80
N VAL A 71 -13.45 -8.05 10.64
CA VAL A 71 -13.81 -8.05 12.07
C VAL A 71 -15.06 -7.21 12.27
N CYS A 72 -16.11 -7.83 12.80
CA CYS A 72 -17.40 -7.22 13.07
C CYS A 72 -17.64 -7.10 14.58
N LYS A 73 -18.39 -6.07 14.98
CA LYS A 73 -18.83 -5.88 16.36
C LYS A 73 -20.29 -6.35 16.50
N ALA A 74 -20.52 -7.33 17.36
CA ALA A 74 -21.85 -7.81 17.70
C ALA A 74 -22.60 -6.79 18.58
N PRO A 75 -23.95 -6.84 18.62
CA PRO A 75 -24.76 -5.94 19.45
C PRO A 75 -24.41 -6.00 20.95
N ASN A 76 -23.92 -7.14 21.44
CA ASN A 76 -23.47 -7.34 22.82
C ASN A 76 -22.06 -6.75 23.10
N GLY A 77 -21.45 -6.08 22.12
CA GLY A 77 -20.13 -5.47 22.25
C GLY A 77 -18.94 -6.38 21.95
N GLN A 78 -19.16 -7.68 21.72
CA GLN A 78 -18.10 -8.61 21.35
C GLN A 78 -17.65 -8.42 19.90
N TYR A 79 -16.38 -8.67 19.63
CA TYR A 79 -15.84 -8.67 18.27
C TYR A 79 -15.68 -10.11 17.77
N PHE A 80 -16.05 -10.35 16.52
CA PHE A 80 -15.84 -11.64 15.85
C PHE A 80 -15.32 -11.41 14.44
N ALA A 81 -14.47 -12.32 13.96
CA ALA A 81 -14.03 -12.30 12.58
C ALA A 81 -15.04 -13.06 11.69
N VAL A 82 -15.37 -12.51 10.52
CA VAL A 82 -16.24 -13.16 9.55
C VAL A 82 -15.47 -14.32 8.92
N GLN A 83 -15.80 -15.55 9.34
CA GLN A 83 -15.03 -16.74 9.00
C GLN A 83 -14.86 -16.94 7.49
N SER A 84 -15.90 -16.72 6.69
CA SER A 84 -15.82 -16.85 5.22
C SER A 84 -14.81 -15.89 4.62
N VAL A 85 -14.87 -14.60 5.00
CA VAL A 85 -13.95 -13.56 4.52
C VAL A 85 -12.51 -13.88 4.90
N VAL A 86 -12.27 -14.30 6.15
CA VAL A 86 -10.92 -14.67 6.61
C VAL A 86 -10.39 -15.89 5.86
N ARG A 87 -11.22 -16.92 5.67
CA ARG A 87 -10.83 -18.13 4.93
C ARG A 87 -10.51 -17.82 3.47
N GLU A 88 -11.39 -17.12 2.78
CA GLU A 88 -11.19 -16.75 1.36
C GLU A 88 -9.95 -15.87 1.19
N LEU A 89 -9.72 -14.92 2.11
CA LEU A 89 -8.50 -14.13 2.11
C LEU A 89 -7.27 -15.02 2.30
N ALA A 90 -7.26 -15.90 3.31
CA ALA A 90 -6.14 -16.80 3.61
C ALA A 90 -5.81 -17.72 2.42
N GLU A 91 -6.81 -18.39 1.85
CA GLU A 91 -6.65 -19.22 0.66
C GLU A 91 -6.18 -18.39 -0.55
N GLY A 92 -6.76 -17.20 -0.72
CA GLY A 92 -6.45 -16.29 -1.80
C GLY A 92 -5.03 -15.75 -1.76
N ILE A 93 -4.41 -15.61 -0.58
CA ILE A 93 -3.03 -15.12 -0.43
C ILE A 93 -2.00 -16.25 -0.28
N THR A 94 -2.45 -17.48 0.00
CA THR A 94 -1.56 -18.62 0.22
C THR A 94 -0.63 -18.85 -0.99
N ARG A 95 0.68 -18.93 -0.72
CA ARG A 95 1.75 -19.10 -1.72
C ARG A 95 1.81 -17.98 -2.77
N LYS A 96 1.28 -16.79 -2.48
CA LYS A 96 1.46 -15.59 -3.30
C LYS A 96 2.48 -14.67 -2.66
N ARG A 97 3.26 -13.98 -3.50
CA ARG A 97 4.16 -12.91 -3.08
C ARG A 97 3.33 -11.67 -2.75
N LEU A 98 3.33 -11.24 -1.49
CA LEU A 98 2.57 -10.11 -0.97
C LEU A 98 3.35 -8.80 -1.09
N ILE A 99 4.69 -8.87 -1.11
CA ILE A 99 5.54 -7.69 -1.18
C ILE A 99 6.49 -7.79 -2.37
N ALA A 100 6.34 -6.85 -3.29
CA ALA A 100 7.21 -6.70 -4.44
C ALA A 100 7.76 -5.26 -4.49
N PHE A 101 9.07 -5.15 -4.71
CA PHE A 101 9.75 -3.88 -4.91
C PHE A 101 10.13 -3.75 -6.38
N GLY A 102 9.82 -2.61 -6.99
CA GLY A 102 10.14 -2.30 -8.38
C GLY A 102 10.73 -0.90 -8.53
N GLY A 103 11.37 -0.63 -9.67
CA GLY A 103 11.99 0.66 -9.99
C GLY A 103 12.97 1.12 -8.90
N LEU A 104 12.91 2.41 -8.57
CA LEU A 104 13.76 3.02 -7.54
C LEU A 104 13.66 2.31 -6.18
N MET A 105 12.47 1.83 -5.79
CA MET A 105 12.33 1.13 -4.50
C MET A 105 13.13 -0.18 -4.48
N LYS A 106 13.27 -0.87 -5.62
CA LYS A 106 14.11 -2.07 -5.72
C LYS A 106 15.59 -1.73 -5.51
N GLU A 107 16.08 -0.67 -6.17
CA GLU A 107 17.46 -0.20 -6.02
C GLU A 107 17.78 0.18 -4.56
N TYR A 108 16.87 0.87 -3.88
CA TYR A 108 17.07 1.23 -2.47
C TYR A 108 16.95 0.02 -1.53
N LYS A 109 16.07 -0.95 -1.81
CA LYS A 109 16.01 -2.21 -1.06
C LYS A 109 17.36 -2.93 -1.08
N GLU A 110 17.98 -3.01 -2.26
CA GLU A 110 19.31 -3.62 -2.45
C GLU A 110 20.40 -2.83 -1.69
N LYS A 111 20.39 -1.50 -1.78
CA LYS A 111 21.35 -0.64 -1.04
C LYS A 111 21.22 -0.75 0.48
N LEU A 112 20.00 -0.93 0.97
CA LEU A 112 19.71 -1.09 2.40
C LEU A 112 19.93 -2.53 2.89
N ASN A 113 20.29 -3.46 2.00
CA ASN A 113 20.50 -4.87 2.30
C ASN A 113 19.35 -5.50 3.11
N GLN A 114 18.11 -5.12 2.78
CA GLN A 114 16.94 -5.60 3.52
C GLN A 114 16.69 -7.08 3.24
N GLN A 115 16.51 -7.86 4.30
CA GLN A 115 16.11 -9.26 4.22
C GLN A 115 14.76 -9.39 3.50
N ASP A 116 14.47 -10.59 2.97
CA ASP A 116 13.18 -10.82 2.33
C ASP A 116 12.08 -10.84 3.39
N ALA A 117 11.17 -9.86 3.32
CA ALA A 117 10.09 -9.67 4.30
C ALA A 117 9.10 -10.84 4.35
N GLU A 118 9.17 -11.76 3.40
CA GLU A 118 8.35 -12.98 3.32
C GLU A 118 9.15 -14.26 3.62
N SER A 119 10.41 -14.14 4.07
CA SER A 119 11.20 -15.29 4.52
C SER A 119 10.72 -15.80 5.88
N ASP A 120 10.71 -17.11 6.09
CA ASP A 120 10.34 -17.73 7.38
C ASP A 120 11.27 -17.30 8.54
N SER A 121 12.46 -16.79 8.23
CA SER A 121 13.50 -16.41 9.19
C SER A 121 13.64 -14.89 9.39
N VAL A 122 12.77 -14.08 8.78
CA VAL A 122 12.95 -12.62 8.81
C VAL A 122 12.45 -12.01 10.12
N ASP A 123 13.28 -11.16 10.73
CA ASP A 123 12.87 -10.33 11.86
C ASP A 123 12.22 -9.04 11.33
N LEU A 124 10.90 -8.92 11.48
CA LEU A 124 10.12 -7.75 11.08
C LEU A 124 10.04 -6.67 12.17
N ILE A 125 10.61 -6.90 13.34
CA ILE A 125 10.61 -5.99 14.49
C ILE A 125 11.93 -5.22 14.55
N GLN A 126 13.05 -5.89 14.31
CA GLN A 126 14.39 -5.30 14.29
C GLN A 126 14.98 -5.32 12.87
N THR A 127 14.48 -4.41 12.02
CA THR A 127 14.87 -4.35 10.60
C THR A 127 16.13 -3.53 10.32
N ALA A 128 16.88 -3.11 11.33
CA ALA A 128 18.07 -2.27 11.20
C ALA A 128 19.18 -2.70 12.18
N GLU A 129 20.31 -3.14 11.63
CA GLU A 129 21.65 -2.92 12.18
C GLU A 129 22.32 -1.81 11.37
#